data_AF-A0A7W0X2E8-F1
#
_entry.id   AF-A0A7W0X2E8-F1
#
_cell.length_a   1.000
_cell.length_b   1.000
_cell.length_c   1.000
_cell.angle_alpha   90.00
_cell.angle_beta   90.00
_cell.angle_gamma   90.00
#
_symmetry.space_group_name_H-M   'P 1'
#
loop_
_entity.id
_entity.type
_entity.pdbx_description
1 polymer ?
#
loop_
_entity_poly.entity_id
_entity_poly.type
_entity_poly.pdbx_seq_one_letter_code
_entity_poly.pdbx_strand_id
1 'polypeptide(L)' 'MILALRVNVGTLRGLREGVPNLVQLLRKHRVAATFLFALGRDHTGKRVFRPGFLGNRRGVSAVRRYGVRTLFYGTFL' A
#
# COMPACT_ATOMS: atom_id res chain seq x y z
N MET A 1 -28.55 5.89 8.89
CA MET A 1 -27.47 5.21 8.14
C MET A 1 -26.14 5.77 8.65
N ILE A 2 -25.20 4.91 9.06
CA ILE A 2 -23.88 5.33 9.58
C ILE A 2 -22.85 5.09 8.47
N LEU A 3 -22.11 6.13 8.08
CA LEU A 3 -21.03 6.06 7.09
C LEU A 3 -19.68 6.21 7.79
N ALA A 4 -18.69 5.40 7.37
CA ALA A 4 -17.34 5.44 7.93
C ALA A 4 -16.28 5.41 6.82
N LEU A 5 -15.18 6.14 7.03
CA LEU A 5 -14.04 6.19 6.11
C LEU A 5 -12.95 5.21 6.58
N ARG A 6 -12.69 4.17 5.78
CA ARG A 6 -11.66 3.16 6.04
C ARG A 6 -10.47 3.34 5.10
N VAL A 7 -9.26 3.43 5.66
CA VAL A 7 -8.01 3.59 4.90
C VAL A 7 -7.13 2.36 5.13
N ASN A 8 -6.84 1.59 4.07
CA ASN A 8 -5.94 0.44 4.15
C ASN A 8 -4.51 0.85 3.77
N VAL A 9 -3.56 0.61 4.66
CA VAL A 9 -2.14 0.95 4.49
C VAL A 9 -1.34 -0.34 4.33
N GLY A 10 -0.85 -0.57 3.11
CA GLY A 10 -0.16 -1.81 2.73
C GLY A 10 1.32 -1.66 2.38
N THR A 11 1.93 -0.50 2.60
CA THR A 11 3.35 -0.27 2.27
C THR A 11 4.04 0.58 3.32
N LEU A 12 5.35 0.39 3.49
CA LEU A 12 6.18 1.22 4.39
C LEU A 12 6.17 2.70 3.99
N ARG A 13 6.19 2.99 2.68
CA ARG A 13 6.06 4.36 2.17
C ARG A 13 4.70 4.96 2.50
N GLY A 14 3.62 4.20 2.29
CA GLY A 14 2.26 4.61 2.65
C GLY A 14 2.15 4.94 4.13
N LEU A 15 2.80 4.15 5.00
CA LEU A 15 2.88 4.41 6.44
C LEU A 15 3.68 5.66 6.77
N ARG A 16 4.88 5.84 6.20
CA ARG A 16 5.81 6.94 6.55
C ARG A 16 5.41 8.29 5.97
N GLU A 17 4.95 8.32 4.72
CA GLU A 17 4.65 9.56 4.00
C GLU A 17 3.13 9.78 3.86
N GLY A 18 2.40 8.73 3.49
CA GLY A 18 0.97 8.83 3.16
C GLY A 18 0.08 9.11 4.37
N VAL A 19 0.27 8.34 5.45
CA VAL A 19 -0.56 8.43 6.65
C VAL A 19 -0.46 9.79 7.35
N PRO A 20 0.73 10.37 7.60
CA PRO A 20 0.82 11.69 8.21
C PRO A 20 0.08 12.78 7.41
N ASN A 21 0.24 12.76 6.08
CA ASN A 21 -0.42 13.72 5.19
C ASN A 21 -1.95 13.57 5.22
N LEU A 22 -2.45 12.33 5.16
CA LEU A 22 -3.88 12.04 5.26
C LEU A 22 -4.45 12.43 6.62
N VAL A 23 -3.74 12.17 7.71
CA VAL A 23 -4.18 12.58 9.06
C VAL A 23 -4.28 14.10 9.16
N GLN A 24 -3.30 14.85 8.66
CA GLN A 24 -3.36 16.32 8.65
C GLN A 24 -4.58 16.83 7.87
N LEU A 25 -4.82 16.29 6.68
CA LEU A 25 -5.97 16.66 5.85
C LEU A 25 -7.31 16.33 6.54
N LEU A 26 -7.46 15.12 7.08
CA LEU A 26 -8.69 14.68 7.74
C LEU A 26 -8.97 15.51 9.00
N ARG A 27 -7.94 15.86 9.77
CA ARG A 27 -8.08 16.76 10.93
C ARG A 27 -8.54 18.15 10.52
N LYS A 28 -7.98 18.72 9.43
CA LYS A 28 -8.40 20.02 8.89
C LYS A 28 -9.89 20.05 8.56
N HIS A 29 -10.42 18.95 8.04
CA HIS A 29 -11.84 18.82 7.67
C HIS A 29 -12.71 18.19 8.76
N ARG A 30 -12.16 17.90 9.95
CA ARG A 30 -12.85 17.23 11.07
C ARG A 30 -13.53 15.91 10.66
N VAL A 31 -12.89 15.15 9.76
CA VAL A 31 -13.39 13.86 9.29
C VAL A 31 -12.73 12.74 10.09
N ALA A 32 -13.55 11.82 10.62
CA ALA A 32 -13.07 10.61 11.27
C ALA A 32 -12.76 9.53 10.22
N ALA A 33 -11.60 8.89 10.35
CA ALA A 33 -11.23 7.74 9.53
C ALA A 33 -10.47 6.69 10.35
N THR A 34 -10.64 5.43 9.97
CA THR A 34 -9.95 4.29 10.58
C THR A 34 -8.84 3.81 9.65
N PHE A 35 -7.60 3.83 10.13
CA PHE A 35 -6.44 3.32 9.41
C PHE A 35 -6.17 1.87 9.80
N LEU A 36 -6.01 1.01 8.78
CA LEU A 36 -5.70 -0.40 8.97
C LEU A 36 -4.35 -0.73 8.36
N PHE A 37 -3.46 -1.24 9.20
CA PHE A 37 -2.08 -1.53 8.84
C PHE A 37 -1.90 -3.03 8.66
N ALA A 38 -1.43 -3.44 7.49
CA ALA A 38 -1.00 -4.81 7.27
C ALA A 38 0.42 -5.00 7.79
N LEU A 39 0.58 -5.21 9.10
CA LEU A 39 1.87 -5.47 9.76
C LEU A 39 2.27 -6.96 9.74
N GLY A 40 1.73 -7.74 8.80
CA GLY A 40 2.07 -9.15 8.64
C GLY A 40 3.51 -9.34 8.14
N ARG A 41 4.09 -10.53 8.37
CA ARG A 41 5.42 -10.92 7.87
C ARG A 41 5.51 -10.62 6.37
N ASP A 42 6.47 -9.79 5.96
CA ASP A 42 6.56 -9.29 4.59
C ASP A 42 6.76 -10.46 3.61
N HIS A 43 5.70 -10.82 2.90
CA HIS A 43 5.70 -11.84 1.85
C HIS A 43 5.62 -11.20 0.45
N THR A 44 5.83 -9.88 0.33
CA THR A 44 5.71 -9.14 -0.95
C THR A 44 6.70 -9.68 -1.98
N GLY A 45 7.92 -10.07 -1.55
CA GLY A 45 8.95 -10.71 -2.38
C GLY A 45 8.57 -12.09 -2.91
N LYS A 46 7.85 -12.93 -2.14
CA LYS A 46 7.41 -14.27 -2.58
C LYS A 46 6.36 -14.24 -3.70
N ARG A 47 5.77 -13.07 -3.96
CA ARG A 47 4.72 -12.90 -4.96
C ARG A 47 5.26 -12.47 -6.33
N VAL A 48 6.46 -11.92 -6.38
CA VAL A 48 7.16 -11.53 -7.62
C VAL A 48 7.55 -12.77 -8.46
N PHE A 49 7.83 -13.90 -7.81
CA PHE A 49 8.19 -15.17 -8.45
C PHE A 49 6.99 -16.05 -8.84
N ARG A 50 5.74 -15.60 -8.64
CA ARG A 50 4.57 -16.40 -9.01
C ARG A 50 4.23 -16.18 -10.50
N PRO A 51 4.15 -17.22 -11.35
CA PRO A 51 3.78 -17.06 -12.76
C PRO A 51 2.41 -16.36 -12.86
N GLY A 52 2.38 -15.20 -13.52
CA GLY A 52 1.20 -14.33 -13.65
C GLY A 52 1.27 -12.99 -12.90
N PHE A 53 2.27 -12.75 -12.04
CA PHE A 53 2.39 -11.47 -11.31
C PHE A 53 2.98 -10.32 -12.16
N LEU A 54 3.90 -10.66 -13.07
CA LEU A 54 4.44 -9.73 -14.07
C LEU A 54 3.48 -9.51 -15.25
N GLY A 55 2.55 -10.44 -15.46
CA GLY A 55 1.58 -10.43 -16.56
C GLY A 55 0.16 -10.16 -16.08
N ASN A 56 -0.09 -9.04 -15.39
CA ASN A 56 -1.47 -8.63 -15.16
C ASN A 56 -2.09 -8.20 -16.50
N ARG A 57 -3.02 -9.02 -17.04
CA ARG A 57 -3.86 -8.77 -18.23
C ARG A 57 -4.86 -7.60 -18.07
N ARG A 58 -4.59 -6.63 -17.17
CA ARG A 58 -5.47 -5.48 -16.88
C ARG A 58 -4.72 -4.15 -16.89
N GLY A 59 -3.75 -3.99 -17.79
CA GLY A 59 -3.28 -2.67 -18.25
C GLY A 59 -2.53 -1.78 -17.24
N VAL A 60 -2.21 -2.24 -16.03
CA VAL A 60 -1.38 -1.48 -15.07
C VAL A 60 -0.25 -2.37 -14.59
N SER A 61 0.92 -2.20 -15.20
CA SER A 61 2.16 -2.85 -14.80
C SER A 61 2.40 -2.67 -13.30
N ALA A 62 2.69 -3.76 -12.60
CA ALA A 62 3.05 -3.74 -11.18
C ALA A 62 4.25 -2.79 -10.92
N VAL A 63 5.13 -2.63 -11.90
CA VAL A 63 6.25 -1.67 -11.89
C VAL A 63 5.75 -0.23 -11.74
N ARG A 64 4.64 0.13 -12.40
CA ARG A 64 4.06 1.49 -12.35
C ARG A 64 3.32 1.77 -11.04
N ARG A 65 2.79 0.74 -10.39
CA ARG A 65 2.05 0.86 -9.11
C ARG A 65 2.95 0.87 -7.89
N TYR A 66 4.06 0.12 -7.92
CA TYR A 66 4.93 -0.07 -6.76
C TYR A 66 6.32 0.59 -6.91
N GLY A 67 6.76 0.87 -8.13
CA GLY A 67 8.12 1.32 -8.40
C GLY A 67 9.13 0.17 -8.32
N VAL A 68 10.20 0.26 -9.13
CA VAL A 68 11.24 -0.78 -9.23
C VAL A 68 11.87 -1.05 -7.85
N ARG A 69 12.08 -0.02 -7.04
CA ARG A 69 12.68 -0.13 -5.69
C ARG A 69 11.87 -0.99 -4.72
N THR A 70 10.53 -0.89 -4.72
CA THR A 70 9.67 -1.67 -3.81
C THR A 70 9.61 -3.15 -4.22
N LEU A 71 9.86 -3.46 -5.49
CA LEU A 71 9.95 -4.84 -5.96
C LEU A 71 11.18 -5.58 -5.41
N PHE A 72 12.30 -4.85 -5.19
CA PHE A 72 13.57 -5.41 -4.72
C PHE A 72 13.71 -5.51 -3.19
N TYR A 73 12.80 -4.93 -2.40
CA TYR A 73 12.79 -5.09 -0.94
C TYR A 73 12.59 -6.53 -0.48
N GLY A 74 12.19 -7.44 -1.38
CA GLY A 74 12.01 -8.87 -1.09
C GLY A 74 12.97 -9.81 -1.82
N THR A 75 14.08 -9.30 -2.39
CA THR A 75 15.09 -10.14 -3.08
C THR A 75 16.52 -9.93 -2.58
N PHE A 76 16.83 -8.79 -1.95
CA PHE A 76 18.12 -8.53 -1.30
C PHE A 76 17.94 -8.19 0.19
N LEU A 77 17.42 -9.14 0.96
CA LEU A 77 17.75 -9.27 2.38
C LEU A 77 18.05 -10.75 2.66
#